data_AF-A0A494G9B4-F1
#
_entry.id   AF-A0A494G9B4-F1
#
_cell.length_a   1.000
_cell.length_b   1.000
_cell.length_c   1.000
_cell.angle_alpha   90.00
_cell.angle_beta   90.00
_cell.angle_gamma   90.00
#
_symmetry.space_group_name_H-M   'P 1'
#
loop_
_entity.id
_entity.type
_entity.pdbx_description
1 polymer ?
#
loop_
_entity_poly.entity_id
_entity_poly.type
_entity_poly.pdbx_seq_one_letter_code
_entity_poly.pdbx_strand_id
1 'polypeptide(L)'
;CGNGHIACAPCCIKIANKCPSCCLPIGYNRCRAMENVLESLKVSCVNNRYGCKEILNLSKKTDHENACIYVPCFCPSHGCDFIGTSAKVYAHFCEKHASSAEHISFNAVHPIYIEKDQRYIILQMRTEGILFIVNHASDRVGS
;
A
#
# COMPACT_ATOMS: atom_id res chain seq x y z
N CYS A 1 5.14 34.57 -5.79
CA CYS A 1 5.13 36.00 -5.36
C CYS A 1 5.33 36.90 -6.58
N GLY A 2 5.33 38.23 -6.40
CA GLY A 2 5.58 39.18 -7.51
C GLY A 2 6.91 38.95 -8.26
N ASN A 3 7.95 38.49 -7.57
CA ASN A 3 9.26 38.18 -8.17
C ASN A 3 9.38 36.80 -8.81
N GLY A 4 8.28 36.09 -9.08
CA GLY A 4 8.33 34.81 -9.81
C GLY A 4 8.65 33.56 -8.99
N HIS A 5 8.92 33.65 -7.67
CA HIS A 5 9.03 32.45 -6.82
C HIS A 5 7.68 31.73 -6.70
N ILE A 6 7.72 30.40 -6.82
CA ILE A 6 6.54 29.54 -6.90
C ILE A 6 6.45 28.68 -5.62
N ALA A 7 5.24 28.54 -5.10
CA ALA A 7 4.90 27.60 -4.04
C ALA A 7 3.52 27.00 -4.34
N CYS A 8 3.30 25.75 -3.96
CA CYS A 8 1.96 25.15 -4.04
C CYS A 8 1.04 25.73 -2.96
N ALA A 9 -0.28 25.68 -3.17
CA ALA A 9 -1.25 26.27 -2.26
C ALA A 9 -1.09 25.81 -0.79
N PRO A 10 -0.88 24.50 -0.48
CA PRO A 10 -0.62 24.07 0.89
C PRO A 10 0.64 24.67 1.50
N CYS A 11 1.71 24.84 0.71
CA CYS A 11 2.94 25.45 1.18
C CYS A 11 2.77 26.95 1.42
N CYS A 12 1.97 27.65 0.61
CA CYS A 12 1.64 29.06 0.83
C CYS A 12 1.02 29.29 2.22
N ILE A 13 0.12 28.40 2.66
CA ILE A 13 -0.48 28.45 4.00
C ILE A 13 0.61 28.27 5.08
N LYS A 14 1.48 27.26 4.93
CA LYS A 14 2.54 26.96 5.91
C LYS A 14 3.56 28.10 6.08
N ILE A 15 3.80 28.88 5.03
CA ILE A 15 4.71 30.03 5.05
C ILE A 15 3.99 31.37 5.27
N ALA A 16 2.75 31.33 5.79
CA ALA A 16 1.93 32.51 6.08
C ALA A 16 1.83 33.50 4.91
N ASN A 17 1.73 32.98 3.67
CA ASN A 17 1.71 33.75 2.43
C ASN A 17 2.88 34.75 2.30
N LYS A 18 4.04 34.43 2.88
CA LYS A 18 5.27 35.23 2.75
C LYS A 18 6.35 34.39 2.07
N CYS A 19 6.93 34.93 1.02
CA CYS A 19 7.98 34.25 0.28
C CYS A 19 9.25 34.16 1.15
N PRO A 20 9.81 32.96 1.40
CA PRO A 20 11.02 32.81 2.20
C PRO A 20 12.26 33.34 1.49
N SER A 21 12.28 33.36 0.15
CA SER A 21 13.44 33.78 -0.63
C SER A 21 13.59 35.30 -0.76
N CYS A 22 12.48 36.04 -0.84
CA CYS A 22 12.53 37.50 -1.05
C CYS A 22 11.65 38.30 -0.08
N CYS A 23 11.07 37.66 0.93
CA CYS A 23 10.22 38.27 1.96
C CYS A 23 8.95 38.98 1.46
N LEU A 24 8.64 38.93 0.15
CA LEU A 24 7.45 39.53 -0.44
C LEU A 24 6.18 38.70 -0.18
N PRO A 25 5.00 39.34 -0.15
CA PRO A 25 3.74 38.62 -0.04
C PRO A 25 3.52 37.70 -1.25
N ILE A 26 2.96 36.53 -0.97
CA ILE A 26 2.44 35.59 -1.97
C ILE A 26 0.95 35.89 -2.10
N GLY A 27 0.62 36.73 -3.08
CA GLY A 27 -0.77 36.99 -3.45
C GLY A 27 -1.43 35.80 -4.17
N TYR A 28 -2.69 35.98 -4.58
CA TYR A 28 -3.48 34.99 -5.32
C TYR A 28 -3.09 34.94 -6.81
N ASN A 29 -1.82 34.59 -7.09
CA ASN A 29 -1.30 34.48 -8.45
C ASN A 29 -0.97 33.01 -8.76
N ARG A 30 -1.79 32.38 -9.60
CA ARG A 30 -1.57 31.00 -10.07
C ARG A 30 -0.54 30.96 -11.19
N CYS A 31 0.36 29.98 -11.15
CA CYS A 31 1.34 29.77 -12.22
C CYS A 31 0.84 28.74 -13.23
N ARG A 32 0.03 29.19 -14.21
CA ARG A 32 -0.57 28.30 -15.23
C ARG A 32 0.47 27.52 -16.05
N ALA A 33 1.63 28.13 -16.30
CA ALA A 33 2.72 27.45 -17.00
C ALA A 33 3.18 26.19 -16.23
N MET A 34 3.39 26.30 -14.91
CA MET A 34 3.75 25.15 -14.08
C MET A 34 2.61 24.15 -13.94
N GLU A 35 1.36 24.61 -13.88
CA GLU A 35 0.19 23.72 -13.86
C GLU A 35 0.14 22.86 -15.13
N ASN A 36 0.33 23.46 -16.31
CA ASN A 36 0.38 22.73 -17.58
C ASN A 36 1.56 21.75 -17.64
N VAL A 37 2.73 22.14 -17.13
CA VAL A 37 3.88 21.22 -17.02
C VAL A 37 3.48 20.00 -16.18
N LEU A 38 2.92 20.21 -14.98
CA LEU A 38 2.50 19.12 -14.09
C LEU A 38 1.45 18.21 -14.73
N GLU A 39 0.52 18.76 -15.53
CA GLU A 39 -0.48 17.96 -16.27
C GLU A 39 0.14 17.08 -17.37
N SER A 40 1.24 17.54 -17.99
CA SER A 40 1.96 16.77 -19.01
C SER A 40 2.90 15.70 -18.45
N LEU A 41 3.27 15.80 -17.16
CA LEU A 41 4.19 14.87 -16.52
C LEU A 41 3.56 13.49 -16.37
N LYS A 42 4.31 12.48 -16.82
CA LYS A 42 3.97 11.07 -16.63
C LYS A 42 4.96 10.40 -15.69
N VAL A 43 4.45 9.52 -14.84
CA VAL A 43 5.21 8.82 -13.79
C VAL A 43 4.79 7.35 -13.75
N SER A 44 5.75 6.48 -13.45
CA SER A 44 5.46 5.06 -13.21
C SER A 44 4.80 4.88 -11.84
N CYS A 45 3.90 3.91 -11.73
CA CYS A 45 3.34 3.49 -10.45
C CYS A 45 4.45 3.05 -9.46
N VAL A 46 4.30 3.39 -8.17
CA VAL A 46 5.23 2.93 -7.11
C VAL A 46 5.31 1.40 -7.00
N ASN A 47 4.24 0.71 -7.38
CA ASN A 47 4.15 -0.75 -7.38
C ASN A 47 4.73 -1.40 -8.65
N ASN A 48 5.50 -0.67 -9.47
CA ASN A 48 6.15 -1.22 -10.66
C ASN A 48 7.06 -2.41 -10.34
N ARG A 49 7.82 -2.33 -9.25
CA ARG A 49 8.64 -3.45 -8.75
C ARG A 49 7.85 -4.71 -8.39
N TYR A 50 6.53 -4.61 -8.25
CA TYR A 50 5.61 -5.70 -7.92
C TYR A 50 4.72 -6.13 -9.11
N GLY A 51 4.90 -5.51 -10.29
CA GLY A 51 4.26 -5.93 -11.53
C GLY A 51 3.37 -4.86 -12.19
N CYS A 52 3.14 -3.72 -11.55
CA CYS A 52 2.35 -2.65 -12.17
C CYS A 52 3.13 -1.94 -13.29
N LYS A 53 2.72 -2.12 -14.54
CA LYS A 53 3.37 -1.47 -15.70
C LYS A 53 2.76 -0.12 -16.09
N GLU A 54 1.79 0.36 -15.31
CA GLU A 54 1.08 1.60 -15.62
C GLU A 54 2.00 2.82 -15.52
N ILE A 55 1.90 3.67 -16.55
CA ILE A 55 2.53 4.99 -16.62
C ILE A 55 1.39 6.01 -16.69
N LEU A 56 1.33 6.88 -15.68
CA LEU A 56 0.15 7.69 -15.39
C LEU A 56 0.52 9.16 -15.42
N ASN A 57 -0.44 10.02 -15.77
CA ASN A 57 -0.29 11.45 -15.52
C ASN A 57 -0.14 11.68 -14.01
N LEU A 58 0.72 12.61 -13.62
CA LEU A 58 1.02 12.91 -12.22
C LEU A 58 -0.25 13.19 -11.40
N SER A 59 -1.25 13.85 -12.01
CA SER A 59 -2.55 14.14 -11.38
C SER A 59 -3.39 12.90 -11.03
N LYS A 60 -3.21 11.78 -11.73
CA LYS A 60 -3.94 10.52 -11.51
C LYS A 60 -3.17 9.50 -10.68
N LYS A 61 -1.93 9.83 -10.28
CA LYS A 61 -1.03 8.91 -9.60
C LYS A 61 -1.65 8.35 -8.31
N THR A 62 -2.10 9.23 -7.42
CA THR A 62 -2.64 8.84 -6.10
C THR A 62 -3.89 7.97 -6.22
N ASP A 63 -4.80 8.31 -7.14
CA ASP A 63 -6.03 7.55 -7.37
C ASP A 63 -5.73 6.13 -7.83
N HIS A 64 -4.77 5.98 -8.76
CA HIS A 64 -4.32 4.66 -9.18
C HIS A 64 -3.64 3.91 -8.03
N GLU A 65 -2.74 4.54 -7.28
CA GLU A 65 -1.99 3.88 -6.20
C GLU A 65 -2.93 3.33 -5.11
N ASN A 66 -4.02 4.04 -4.81
CA ASN A 66 -5.05 3.58 -3.87
C ASN A 66 -5.87 2.38 -4.37
N ALA A 67 -5.99 2.21 -5.69
CA ALA A 67 -6.75 1.12 -6.32
C ALA A 67 -5.85 0.06 -6.98
N CYS A 68 -4.52 0.17 -6.82
CA CYS A 68 -3.57 -0.65 -7.54
C CYS A 68 -3.59 -2.10 -7.05
N ILE A 69 -3.95 -3.04 -7.92
CA ILE A 69 -4.00 -4.48 -7.60
C ILE A 69 -2.62 -5.10 -7.33
N TYR A 70 -1.54 -4.41 -7.72
CA TYR A 70 -0.16 -4.86 -7.52
C TYR A 70 0.43 -4.37 -6.19
N VAL A 71 -0.41 -3.94 -5.26
CA VAL A 71 -0.01 -3.66 -3.88
C VAL A 71 0.72 -4.90 -3.32
N PRO A 72 1.89 -4.74 -2.69
CA PRO A 72 2.60 -5.88 -2.14
C PRO A 72 1.85 -6.47 -0.94
N CYS A 73 2.07 -7.76 -0.71
CA CYS A 73 1.59 -8.49 0.46
C CYS A 73 2.70 -8.59 1.52
N PHE A 74 2.29 -8.63 2.78
CA PHE A 74 3.17 -8.95 3.91
C PHE A 74 3.11 -10.45 4.20
N CYS A 75 4.21 -11.02 4.68
CA CYS A 75 4.20 -12.38 5.21
C CYS A 75 3.26 -12.47 6.42
N PRO A 76 2.33 -13.43 6.45
CA PRO A 76 1.39 -13.57 7.56
C PRO A 76 2.01 -14.18 8.83
N SER A 77 3.25 -14.68 8.76
CA SER A 77 3.92 -15.27 9.92
C SER A 77 4.28 -14.20 10.96
N HIS A 78 4.01 -14.48 12.23
CA HIS A 78 4.28 -13.56 13.33
C HIS A 78 5.77 -13.16 13.40
N GLY A 79 6.05 -11.86 13.35
CA GLY A 79 7.41 -11.32 13.45
C GLY A 79 8.24 -11.44 12.17
N CYS A 80 7.62 -11.80 11.03
CA CYS A 80 8.30 -11.82 9.74
C CYS A 80 8.02 -10.54 8.94
N ASP A 81 9.08 -9.79 8.62
CA ASP A 81 8.98 -8.51 7.90
C ASP A 81 9.09 -8.66 6.37
N PHE A 82 8.93 -9.87 5.84
CA PHE A 82 9.03 -10.10 4.39
C PHE A 82 7.84 -9.47 3.65
N ILE A 83 8.15 -8.74 2.58
CA ILE A 83 7.18 -8.04 1.72
C ILE A 83 7.46 -8.38 0.26
N GLY A 84 6.42 -8.71 -0.51
CA GLY A 84 6.59 -9.02 -1.92
C GLY A 84 5.27 -9.13 -2.67
N THR A 85 5.33 -9.61 -3.92
CA THR A 85 4.11 -10.03 -4.63
C THR A 85 3.48 -11.23 -3.91
N SER A 86 2.18 -11.48 -4.13
CA SER A 86 1.50 -12.66 -3.57
C SER A 86 2.27 -13.96 -3.82
N ALA A 87 2.74 -14.17 -5.06
CA ALA A 87 3.55 -15.33 -5.43
C ALA A 87 4.89 -15.40 -4.67
N LYS A 88 5.59 -14.27 -4.49
CA LYS A 88 6.85 -14.23 -3.73
C LYS A 88 6.63 -14.47 -2.24
N VAL A 89 5.56 -13.92 -1.67
CA VAL A 89 5.18 -14.17 -0.27
C VAL A 89 4.83 -15.64 -0.06
N TYR A 90 4.08 -16.25 -0.98
CA TYR A 90 3.76 -17.67 -0.92
C TYR A 90 5.03 -18.55 -0.96
N ALA A 91 5.95 -18.27 -1.90
CA ALA A 91 7.22 -19.00 -2.00
C ALA A 91 8.07 -18.85 -0.73
N HIS A 92 8.23 -17.61 -0.25
CA HIS A 92 8.91 -17.32 1.01
C HIS A 92 8.28 -18.08 2.19
N PHE A 93 6.96 -18.08 2.29
CA PHE A 93 6.24 -18.78 3.35
C PHE A 93 6.47 -20.29 3.30
N CYS A 94 6.45 -20.89 2.10
CA CYS A 94 6.78 -22.30 1.91
C CYS A 94 8.20 -22.65 2.36
N GLU A 95 9.16 -21.74 2.21
CA GLU A 95 10.56 -22.00 2.54
C GLU A 95 10.89 -21.74 4.01
N LYS A 96 10.28 -20.70 4.60
CA LYS A 96 10.66 -20.19 5.93
C LYS A 96 9.64 -20.51 7.02
N HIS A 97 8.41 -20.82 6.66
CA HIS A 97 7.27 -20.94 7.58
C HIS A 97 6.35 -22.12 7.25
N ALA A 98 6.87 -23.18 6.60
CA ALA A 98 6.07 -24.34 6.19
C ALA A 98 5.31 -25.01 7.34
N SER A 99 5.87 -24.99 8.56
CA SER A 99 5.25 -25.56 9.76
C SER A 99 4.25 -24.63 10.45
N SER A 100 4.08 -23.40 9.97
CA SER A 100 3.20 -22.39 10.56
C SER A 100 1.79 -22.38 9.93
N ALA A 101 1.46 -23.32 9.05
CA ALA A 101 0.16 -23.38 8.39
C ALA A 101 -0.42 -24.81 8.31
N GLU A 102 -1.74 -24.89 8.32
CA GLU A 102 -2.48 -26.12 8.01
C GLU A 102 -2.66 -26.27 6.50
N HIS A 103 -2.49 -27.48 5.98
CA HIS A 103 -2.65 -27.74 4.55
C HIS A 103 -4.11 -28.04 4.21
N ILE A 104 -4.65 -27.28 3.27
CA ILE A 104 -6.00 -27.48 2.75
C ILE A 104 -5.98 -27.79 1.25
N SER A 105 -7.06 -28.42 0.78
CA SER A 105 -7.24 -28.77 -0.63
C SER A 105 -8.53 -28.15 -1.16
N PHE A 106 -8.52 -27.78 -2.43
CA PHE A 106 -9.70 -27.26 -3.10
C PHE A 106 -10.81 -28.32 -3.13
N ASN A 107 -12.06 -27.88 -2.91
CA ASN A 107 -13.25 -28.73 -2.93
C ASN A 107 -13.23 -29.90 -1.92
N ALA A 108 -12.56 -29.74 -0.78
CA ALA A 108 -12.53 -30.70 0.33
C ALA A 108 -12.97 -30.02 1.64
N VAL A 109 -13.71 -30.76 2.48
CA VAL A 109 -14.06 -30.31 3.82
C VAL A 109 -12.83 -30.48 4.73
N HIS A 110 -12.41 -29.38 5.36
CA HIS A 110 -11.29 -29.38 6.30
C HIS A 110 -11.75 -28.84 7.66
N PRO A 111 -11.75 -29.65 8.74
CA PRO A 111 -12.06 -29.15 10.07
C PRO A 111 -10.91 -28.26 10.56
N ILE A 112 -11.23 -27.05 11.01
CA ILE A 112 -10.25 -26.10 11.56
C ILE A 112 -10.42 -26.08 13.08
N TYR A 113 -9.31 -26.23 13.80
CA TYR A 113 -9.29 -26.15 15.27
C TYR A 113 -8.56 -24.88 15.68
N ILE A 114 -9.22 -24.03 16.46
CA ILE A 114 -8.66 -22.75 16.91
C ILE A 114 -8.57 -22.77 18.43
N GLU A 115 -7.38 -22.57 18.97
CA GLU A 115 -7.22 -22.43 20.42
C GLU A 115 -7.83 -21.12 20.94
N LYS A 116 -8.27 -21.12 22.20
CA LYS A 116 -8.97 -19.98 22.81
C LYS A 116 -8.17 -18.67 22.72
N ASP A 117 -6.85 -18.75 22.86
CA ASP A 117 -5.96 -17.59 22.85
C ASP A 117 -5.32 -17.32 21.46
N GLN A 118 -5.65 -18.14 20.45
CA GLN A 118 -5.14 -18.00 19.10
C GLN A 118 -5.96 -16.94 18.33
N ARG A 119 -5.29 -15.86 17.90
CA ARG A 119 -5.91 -14.74 17.17
C ARG A 119 -6.15 -15.03 15.68
N TYR A 120 -5.34 -15.88 15.09
CA TYR A 120 -5.50 -16.27 13.69
C TYR A 120 -4.86 -17.63 13.43
N ILE A 121 -5.32 -18.29 12.37
CA ILE A 121 -4.68 -19.46 11.78
C ILE A 121 -4.39 -19.20 10.30
N ILE A 122 -3.28 -19.76 9.82
CA ILE A 122 -2.88 -19.68 8.42
C ILE A 122 -3.19 -21.03 7.78
N LEU A 123 -3.95 -21.01 6.69
CA LEU A 123 -4.21 -22.19 5.87
C LEU A 123 -3.46 -22.04 4.55
N GLN A 124 -2.84 -23.12 4.09
CA GLN A 124 -2.06 -23.14 2.87
C GLN A 124 -2.70 -24.09 1.85
N MET A 125 -3.07 -23.54 0.70
CA MET A 125 -3.54 -24.30 -0.45
C MET A 125 -2.43 -24.40 -1.49
N ARG A 126 -1.75 -25.55 -1.53
CA ARG A 126 -0.55 -25.73 -2.36
C ARG A 126 -0.81 -25.78 -3.85
N THR A 127 -1.97 -26.31 -4.24
CA THR A 127 -2.37 -26.45 -5.65
C THR A 127 -2.51 -25.10 -6.36
N GLU A 128 -2.89 -24.06 -5.64
CA GLU A 128 -3.14 -22.73 -6.21
C GLU A 128 -2.13 -21.68 -5.75
N GLY A 129 -1.21 -22.03 -4.83
CA GLY A 129 -0.25 -21.07 -4.32
C GLY A 129 -0.89 -19.99 -3.43
N ILE A 130 -1.95 -20.35 -2.70
CA ILE A 130 -2.75 -19.41 -1.91
C ILE A 130 -2.54 -19.64 -0.41
N LEU A 131 -2.41 -18.55 0.34
CA LEU A 131 -2.51 -18.52 1.79
C LEU A 131 -3.83 -17.88 2.20
N PHE A 132 -4.55 -18.53 3.09
CA PHE A 132 -5.73 -17.96 3.75
C PHE A 132 -5.36 -17.62 5.19
N ILE A 133 -5.83 -16.46 5.67
CA ILE A 133 -5.67 -16.04 7.06
C ILE A 133 -7.06 -16.02 7.66
N VAL A 134 -7.33 -16.94 8.56
CA VAL A 134 -8.61 -17.01 9.28
C VAL A 134 -8.40 -16.31 10.61
N ASN A 135 -9.01 -15.13 10.77
CA ASN A 135 -8.96 -14.37 12.02
C ASN A 135 -10.03 -14.89 12.98
N HIS A 136 -9.65 -15.04 14.24
CA HIS A 136 -10.53 -15.39 15.34
C HIS A 136 -10.55 -14.24 16.34
N ALA A 137 -11.72 -13.61 16.48
CA ALA A 137 -11.99 -12.61 17.50
C ALA A 137 -12.87 -13.26 18.57
N SER A 138 -12.33 -13.40 19.78
CA SER A 138 -13.12 -13.74 20.96
C SER A 138 -13.43 -12.45 21.71
N ASP A 139 -14.66 -11.96 21.59
CA ASP A 139 -15.14 -10.88 22.45
C ASP A 139 -15.32 -11.42 23.88
N ARG A 140 -14.72 -10.73 24.86
CA ARG A 140 -15.04 -10.96 26.27
C ARG A 140 -16.45 -10.44 26.53
N VAL A 141 -17.45 -11.29 26.35
CA VAL A 141 -18.81 -11.00 26.83
C VAL A 141 -18.80 -11.06 28.36
N GLY A 142 -18.73 -9.89 29.01
CA GLY A 142 -19.08 -9.67 30.41
C GLY A 142 -17.95 -9.88 31.44
N SER A 143 -17.62 -8.81 32.16
CA SER A 143 -17.07 -8.84 33.53
C SER A 143 -18.19 -8.46 34.50
#